data_AF-A0A8T0HVR5-F1
#
_entry.id   AF-A0A8T0HVR5-F1
#
_cell.length_a   1.000
_cell.length_b   1.000
_cell.length_c   1.000
_cell.angle_alpha   90.00
_cell.angle_beta   90.00
_cell.angle_gamma   90.00
#
_symmetry.space_group_name_H-M   'P 1'
#
loop_
_entity.id
_entity.type
_entity.pdbx_description
1 polymer ?
#
loop_
_entity_poly.entity_id
_entity_poly.type
_entity_poly.pdbx_seq_one_letter_code
_entity_poly.pdbx_strand_id
1 'polypeptide(L)'
;MRLSRSHSCTLKVTAEGTMVSPLDLAHHKPYECLLLGYLPSKGGLSSEEENVPSLDSRGRVDLPDKYVLMSIPGDHSRKPPLKSILSKYIPRQGHGEKGLELFARELNAGWTSWGNEPLRFQNLSYFCER
;
A
#
# COMPACT_ATOMS: atom_id res chain seq x y z
N MET A 1 -18.24 -5.95 0.83
CA MET A 1 -17.00 -5.29 0.37
C MET A 1 -17.26 -4.71 -1.01
N ARG A 2 -17.04 -3.40 -1.24
CA ARG A 2 -17.11 -2.84 -2.60
C ARG A 2 -15.68 -2.71 -3.10
N LEU A 3 -15.36 -3.39 -4.19
CA LEU A 3 -14.09 -3.20 -4.88
C LEU A 3 -14.20 -1.90 -5.69
N SER A 4 -13.38 -0.91 -5.36
CA SER A 4 -13.10 0.16 -6.33
C SER A 4 -12.28 -0.48 -7.44
N ARG A 5 -12.72 -0.36 -8.71
CA ARG A 5 -11.93 -0.84 -9.86
C ARG A 5 -10.82 0.16 -10.17
N SER A 6 -10.01 0.51 -9.17
CA SER A 6 -8.79 1.29 -9.37
C SER A 6 -7.75 0.34 -9.95
N HIS A 7 -7.30 0.60 -11.18
CA HIS A 7 -6.27 -0.20 -11.83
C HIS A 7 -4.92 0.32 -11.36
N SER A 8 -4.51 -0.16 -10.19
CA SER A 8 -3.24 0.23 -9.58
C SER A 8 -2.21 -0.88 -9.74
N CYS A 9 -0.96 -0.53 -10.03
CA CYS A 9 0.11 -1.51 -10.13
C CYS A 9 1.43 -0.97 -9.58
N THR A 10 2.29 -1.90 -9.21
CA THR A 10 3.70 -1.62 -8.92
C THR A 10 4.53 -2.06 -10.11
N LEU A 11 5.11 -1.10 -10.82
CA LEU A 11 6.07 -1.27 -11.91
C LEU A 11 7.48 -1.47 -11.35
N LYS A 12 8.22 -2.42 -11.92
CA LYS A 12 9.57 -2.78 -11.52
C LYS A 12 10.59 -2.10 -12.41
N VAL A 13 11.47 -1.31 -11.80
CA VAL A 13 12.53 -0.56 -12.48
C VAL A 13 13.90 -0.85 -11.87
N THR A 14 14.98 -0.59 -12.60
CA THR A 14 16.36 -0.63 -12.08
C THR A 14 16.66 0.61 -11.25
N ALA A 15 17.82 0.65 -10.59
CA ALA A 15 18.26 1.82 -9.84
C ALA A 15 18.45 3.07 -10.73
N GLU A 16 18.73 2.85 -12.01
CA GLU A 16 18.89 3.86 -13.05
C GLU A 16 17.53 4.29 -13.65
N GLY A 17 16.41 3.73 -13.17
CA GLY A 17 15.06 4.08 -13.62
C GLY A 17 14.65 3.39 -14.93
N THR A 18 15.40 2.39 -15.38
CA THR A 18 15.05 1.62 -16.60
C THR A 18 14.14 0.44 -16.26
N MET A 19 13.36 -0.05 -17.23
CA MET A 19 12.49 -1.21 -17.03
C MET A 19 13.30 -2.49 -16.78
N VAL A 20 12.93 -3.30 -15.78
CA VAL A 20 13.62 -4.57 -15.51
C VAL A 20 13.37 -5.64 -16.59
N SER A 21 12.27 -5.51 -17.33
CA SER A 21 11.95 -6.31 -18.51
C SER A 21 10.90 -5.59 -19.38
N PRO A 22 10.68 -6.02 -20.64
CA PRO A 22 9.63 -5.46 -21.50
C PRO A 22 8.21 -5.64 -20.95
N LEU A 23 7.30 -4.70 -21.25
CA LEU A 23 5.92 -4.70 -20.76
C LEU A 23 5.00 -5.72 -21.46
N ASP A 24 5.34 -6.06 -22.69
CA ASP A 24 4.56 -6.89 -23.62
C ASP A 24 4.80 -8.40 -23.45
N LEU A 25 5.61 -8.79 -22.46
CA LEU A 25 5.83 -10.19 -22.13
C LEU A 25 4.51 -10.89 -21.78
N ALA A 26 4.29 -12.08 -22.34
CA ALA A 26 3.13 -12.90 -22.05
C ALA A 26 3.13 -13.41 -20.59
N HIS A 27 4.32 -13.58 -20.01
CA HIS A 27 4.56 -14.08 -18.66
C HIS A 27 5.69 -13.28 -18.01
N HIS A 28 5.77 -13.27 -16.68
CA HIS A 28 6.79 -12.52 -15.93
C HIS A 28 6.83 -11.01 -16.23
N LYS A 29 5.63 -10.42 -16.34
CA LYS A 29 5.50 -8.98 -16.56
C LYS A 29 6.23 -8.19 -15.46
N PRO A 30 6.87 -7.06 -15.78
CA PRO A 30 7.61 -6.24 -14.83
C PRO A 30 6.68 -5.41 -13.93
N TYR A 31 5.48 -5.92 -13.62
CA TYR A 31 4.56 -5.24 -12.73
C TYR A 31 3.72 -6.22 -11.92
N GLU A 32 3.20 -5.73 -10.80
CA GLU A 32 2.31 -6.46 -9.92
C GLU A 32 1.04 -5.65 -9.71
N CYS A 33 -0.12 -6.31 -9.69
CA CYS A 33 -1.39 -5.62 -9.48
C CYS A 33 -1.59 -5.30 -7.99
N LEU A 34 -2.02 -4.08 -7.69
CA LEU A 34 -2.44 -3.64 -6.36
C LEU A 34 -3.94 -3.39 -6.38
N LEU A 35 -4.69 -4.23 -5.66
CA LEU A 35 -6.14 -4.10 -5.54
C LEU A 35 -6.49 -3.37 -4.25
N LEU A 36 -7.28 -2.31 -4.36
CA LEU A 36 -7.77 -1.54 -3.22
C LEU A 36 -9.27 -1.78 -3.02
N GLY A 37 -9.63 -2.31 -1.86
CA GLY A 37 -11.01 -2.51 -1.44
C GLY A 37 -11.41 -1.49 -0.39
N TYR A 38 -12.63 -0.97 -0.49
CA TYR A 38 -13.19 -0.06 0.51
C TYR A 38 -14.50 -0.63 1.07
N LEU A 39 -14.64 -0.56 2.39
CA LEU A 39 -15.88 -0.90 3.08
C LEU A 39 -16.43 0.38 3.73
N PRO A 40 -17.53 0.95 3.20
CA PRO A 40 -18.16 2.10 3.84
C PRO A 40 -18.71 1.70 5.20
N SER A 41 -18.56 2.58 6.19
CA SER A 41 -19.13 2.38 7.53
C SER A 41 -20.65 2.27 7.43
N LYS A 42 -21.22 1.19 7.98
CA LYS A 42 -22.68 1.03 8.13
C LYS A 42 -23.08 1.64 9.46
N GLY A 43 -23.33 2.94 9.49
CA GLY A 43 -23.90 3.60 10.67
C GLY A 43 -23.50 5.06 10.73
N GLY A 44 -24.49 5.94 10.77
CA GLY A 44 -24.28 7.33 11.15
C GLY A 44 -23.79 7.36 12.60
N LEU A 45 -22.54 7.76 12.80
CA LEU A 45 -22.18 8.46 14.01
C LEU A 45 -22.08 9.94 13.64
N SER A 46 -23.03 10.68 14.18
CA SER A 46 -22.98 12.12 14.38
C SER A 46 -21.59 12.57 14.85
N SER A 47 -21.07 13.63 14.22
CA SER A 47 -20.26 14.71 14.81
C SER A 47 -19.18 14.24 15.81
N GLU A 48 -17.87 14.38 15.56
CA GLU A 48 -17.17 15.62 15.24
C GLU A 48 -15.75 15.31 14.72
N GLU A 49 -15.23 16.19 13.87
CA GLU A 49 -13.79 16.40 13.60
C GLU A 49 -12.88 15.16 13.43
N GLU A 50 -13.27 14.17 12.63
CA GLU A 50 -12.26 13.31 12.01
C GLU A 50 -11.81 13.94 10.69
N ASN A 51 -10.50 14.06 10.48
CA ASN A 51 -9.90 14.46 9.21
C ASN A 51 -10.12 13.32 8.20
N VAL A 52 -11.38 13.15 7.78
CA VAL A 52 -11.80 12.10 6.87
C VAL A 52 -11.40 12.58 5.47
N PRO A 53 -10.64 11.78 4.69
CA PRO A 53 -10.33 12.13 3.31
C PRO A 53 -11.63 12.42 2.56
N SER A 54 -11.63 13.48 1.74
CA SER A 54 -12.81 13.98 1.02
C SER A 54 -13.56 12.82 0.38
N LEU A 55 -14.74 12.53 0.95
CA LEU A 55 -15.62 11.48 0.46
C LEU A 55 -16.38 12.03 -0.75
N ASP A 56 -16.45 11.26 -1.83
CA ASP A 56 -17.35 11.58 -2.95
C ASP A 56 -18.83 11.53 -2.50
N SER A 57 -19.73 11.98 -3.36
CA SER A 57 -21.18 11.96 -3.14
C SER A 57 -21.77 10.56 -2.86
N ARG A 58 -20.96 9.50 -2.98
CA ARG A 58 -21.33 8.10 -2.73
C ARG A 58 -20.64 7.53 -1.48
N GLY A 59 -19.97 8.37 -0.69
CA GLY A 59 -19.23 7.98 0.51
C GLY A 59 -17.97 7.16 0.20
N ARG A 60 -17.28 7.43 -0.91
CA ARG A 60 -16.01 6.79 -1.26
C ARG A 60 -14.86 7.75 -1.05
N VAL A 61 -13.75 7.25 -0.53
CA VAL A 61 -12.48 7.99 -0.56
C VAL A 61 -12.15 8.30 -2.02
N ASP A 62 -11.85 9.57 -2.32
CA ASP A 62 -11.40 10.01 -3.64
C ASP A 62 -10.02 9.39 -3.95
N LEU A 63 -10.06 8.17 -4.48
CA LEU A 63 -8.88 7.43 -4.92
C LEU A 63 -8.66 7.70 -6.40
N PRO A 64 -7.43 7.99 -6.84
CA PRO A 64 -7.14 8.10 -8.26
C PRO A 64 -7.50 6.79 -9.00
N ASP A 65 -8.17 6.91 -10.14
CA ASP A 65 -8.62 5.77 -10.95
C ASP A 65 -7.46 4.87 -11.44
N LYS A 66 -6.28 5.48 -11.63
CA LYS A 66 -5.06 4.82 -12.08
C LYS A 66 -3.90 5.28 -11.23
N TYR A 67 -3.18 4.34 -10.63
CA TYR A 67 -2.05 4.64 -9.77
C TYR A 67 -0.90 3.68 -10.06
N VAL A 68 0.22 4.21 -10.53
CA VAL A 68 1.41 3.42 -10.84
C VAL A 68 2.49 3.75 -9.82
N LEU A 69 2.85 2.74 -9.02
CA LEU A 69 4.01 2.79 -8.13
C LEU A 69 5.22 2.28 -8.88
N MET A 70 6.33 3.02 -8.84
CA MET A 70 7.60 2.53 -9.37
C MET A 70 8.48 2.08 -8.21
N SER A 71 9.03 0.88 -8.30
CA SER A 71 9.90 0.33 -7.27
C SER A 71 11.04 -0.49 -7.87
N ILE A 72 12.19 -0.47 -7.20
CA ILE A 72 13.28 -1.40 -7.47
C ILE A 72 12.91 -2.74 -6.83
N PRO A 73 13.02 -3.88 -7.55
CA PRO A 73 12.77 -5.19 -6.97
C PRO A 73 13.54 -5.40 -5.66
N GLY A 74 12.82 -5.86 -4.63
CA GLY A 74 13.40 -6.19 -3.33
C GLY A 74 13.78 -7.67 -3.23
N ASP A 75 14.60 -7.99 -2.24
CA ASP A 75 14.97 -9.37 -1.92
C ASP A 75 13.75 -10.18 -1.42
N HIS A 76 13.79 -11.49 -1.65
CA HIS A 76 12.78 -12.45 -1.18
C HIS A 76 11.32 -12.04 -1.43
N SER A 77 11.03 -11.47 -2.61
CA SER A 77 9.70 -10.97 -3.00
C SER A 77 9.14 -9.86 -2.09
N ARG A 78 10.02 -9.12 -1.39
CA ARG A 78 9.63 -7.96 -0.58
C ARG A 78 8.90 -6.94 -1.44
N LYS A 79 7.75 -6.49 -0.95
CA LYS A 79 6.94 -5.44 -1.57
C LYS A 79 7.46 -4.07 -1.11
N PRO A 80 7.31 -3.01 -1.91
CA PRO A 80 7.60 -1.66 -1.43
C PRO A 80 6.66 -1.30 -0.28
N PRO A 81 7.13 -0.58 0.77
CA PRO A 81 6.27 -0.13 1.85
C PRO A 81 5.13 0.75 1.33
N LEU A 82 3.88 0.30 1.51
CA LEU A 82 2.69 1.01 1.01
C LEU A 82 2.11 2.01 2.01
N LYS A 83 2.55 1.94 3.28
CA LYS A 83 1.99 2.71 4.39
C LYS A 83 1.87 4.20 4.05
N SER A 84 2.97 4.86 3.70
CA SER A 84 3.00 6.30 3.44
C SER A 84 2.06 6.76 2.31
N ILE A 85 1.86 5.90 1.31
CA ILE A 85 0.96 6.13 0.19
C ILE A 85 -0.49 5.98 0.66
N LEU A 86 -0.79 4.92 1.40
CA LEU A 86 -2.13 4.60 1.87
C LEU A 86 -2.59 5.51 3.03
N SER A 87 -1.68 6.05 3.83
CA SER A 87 -1.98 6.96 4.95
C SER A 87 -2.84 8.16 4.57
N LYS A 88 -2.79 8.60 3.30
CA LYS A 88 -3.63 9.70 2.78
C LYS A 88 -5.11 9.32 2.64
N TYR A 89 -5.39 8.02 2.56
CA TYR A 89 -6.69 7.47 2.24
C TYR A 89 -7.30 6.67 3.41
N ILE A 90 -6.51 6.45 4.47
CA ILE A 90 -6.95 5.77 5.70
C ILE A 90 -7.47 6.83 6.68
N PRO A 91 -8.70 6.72 7.18
CA PRO A 91 -9.20 7.60 8.23
C PRO A 91 -8.30 7.56 9.46
N ARG A 92 -7.94 8.73 9.99
CA ARG A 92 -7.18 8.85 11.23
C ARG A 92 -8.17 8.94 12.39
N GLN A 93 -8.22 7.92 13.22
CA GLN A 93 -8.94 7.98 14.50
C GLN A 93 -8.00 8.51 15.57
N GLY A 94 -8.50 9.19 16.61
CA GLY A 94 -7.72 10.01 17.55
C GLY A 94 -6.39 9.48 18.13
N HIS A 95 -6.09 8.18 18.02
CA HIS A 95 -4.80 7.57 18.37
C HIS A 95 -3.83 7.34 17.19
N GLY A 96 -4.11 7.91 16.01
CA GLY A 96 -3.33 7.72 14.79
C GLY A 96 -3.90 6.65 13.85
N GLU A 97 -3.19 6.40 12.76
CA GLU A 97 -3.55 5.34 11.81
C GLU A 97 -3.35 3.96 12.45
N LYS A 98 -4.34 3.08 12.27
CA LYS A 98 -4.26 1.68 12.67
C LYS A 98 -4.25 0.83 11.42
N GLY A 99 -3.22 0.02 11.24
CA GLY A 99 -3.13 -0.91 10.12
C GLY A 99 -2.65 -2.28 10.55
N LEU A 100 -3.01 -3.29 9.76
CA LEU A 100 -2.60 -4.68 9.91
C LEU A 100 -1.97 -5.14 8.60
N GLU A 101 -0.73 -5.58 8.67
CA GLU A 101 -0.03 -6.21 7.55
C GLU A 101 0.02 -7.73 7.76
N LEU A 102 -0.63 -8.47 6.88
CA LEU A 102 -0.60 -9.92 6.86
C LEU A 102 0.52 -10.42 5.94
N PHE A 103 1.16 -11.52 6.33
CA PHE A 103 2.36 -12.06 5.67
C PHE A 103 3.53 -11.07 5.66
N ALA A 104 3.60 -10.23 6.68
CA ALA A 104 4.64 -9.21 6.82
C ALA A 104 6.05 -9.84 6.85
N ARG A 105 7.01 -9.12 6.24
CA ARG A 105 8.45 -9.47 6.27
C ARG A 105 9.29 -8.39 6.94
N GLU A 106 8.67 -7.26 7.23
CA GLU A 106 9.26 -6.10 7.88
C GLU A 106 8.25 -5.47 8.82
N LEU A 107 8.73 -4.69 9.78
CA LEU A 107 7.89 -3.97 10.72
C LEU A 107 7.59 -2.58 10.15
N ASN A 108 6.31 -2.24 10.10
CA ASN A 108 5.84 -0.90 9.81
C ASN A 108 5.42 -0.20 11.11
N ALA A 109 6.10 0.86 11.51
CA ALA A 109 5.82 1.56 12.77
C ALA A 109 4.33 1.95 12.89
N GLY A 110 3.70 1.74 14.04
CA GLY A 110 2.27 2.03 14.24
C GLY A 110 1.29 1.06 13.55
N TRP A 111 1.78 0.08 12.78
CA TRP A 111 0.97 -1.00 12.22
C TRP A 111 1.29 -2.31 12.95
N THR A 112 0.29 -3.17 13.09
CA THR A 112 0.50 -4.55 13.53
C THR A 112 0.99 -5.38 12.35
N SER A 113 2.11 -6.06 12.50
CA SER A 113 2.70 -6.94 11.49
C SER A 113 2.50 -8.40 11.90
N TRP A 114 1.93 -9.22 11.03
CA TRP A 114 1.65 -10.63 11.31
C TRP A 114 2.11 -11.53 10.15
N GLY A 115 2.83 -12.60 10.46
CA GLY A 115 3.37 -13.54 9.49
C GLY A 115 4.42 -14.44 10.11
N ASN A 116 5.04 -15.30 9.29
CA ASN A 116 6.05 -16.24 9.77
C ASN A 116 7.41 -15.58 10.02
N GLU A 117 7.72 -14.48 9.33
CA GLU A 117 9.03 -13.83 9.42
C GLU A 117 8.96 -12.28 9.44
N PRO A 118 8.15 -11.66 10.31
CA PRO A 118 7.98 -10.20 10.34
C PRO A 118 9.26 -9.44 10.69
N LEU A 119 10.26 -10.11 11.29
CA LEU A 119 11.54 -9.52 11.67
C LEU A 119 12.67 -9.74 10.64
N ARG A 120 12.39 -10.40 9.50
CA ARG A 120 13.42 -10.84 8.54
C ARG A 120 14.35 -9.70 8.09
N PHE A 121 13.77 -8.52 7.86
CA PHE A 121 14.47 -7.34 7.35
C PHE A 121 14.72 -6.27 8.42
N GLN A 122 14.77 -6.64 9.70
CA GLN A 122 14.97 -5.70 10.80
C GLN A 122 16.42 -5.61 11.30
N ASN A 123 17.38 -6.21 10.58
CA ASN A 123 18.80 -6.04 10.88
C ASN A 123 19.29 -4.66 10.41
N LEU A 124 20.17 -4.02 11.19
CA LEU A 124 20.80 -2.73 10.85
C LEU A 124 21.44 -2.71 9.45
N SER A 125 21.95 -3.85 8.96
CA SER A 125 22.51 -3.96 7.61
C SER A 125 21.52 -3.67 6.49
N TYR A 126 20.21 -3.72 6.75
CA TYR A 126 19.17 -3.35 5.77
C TYR A 126 18.79 -1.87 5.82
N PHE A 127 19.26 -1.13 6.84
CA PHE A 127 18.99 0.30 7.03
C PHE A 127 20.22 1.17 6.73
N CYS A 128 21.41 0.62 6.94
CA CYS A 128 22.66 1.25 6.53
C CYS A 128 22.91 0.91 5.05
N GLU A 129 22.80 1.93 4.20
CA GLU A 129 23.18 2.01 2.78
C GLU A 129 22.17 1.54 1.72
N ARG A 130 21.81 2.49 0.84
CA ARG A 130 21.84 2.38 -0.61
C ARG A 130 22.36 3.68 -1.20
#